data_AF-A0A5B6VFV6-F1
#
_entry.id   AF-A0A5B6VFV6-F1
#
_cell.length_a   1.000
_cell.length_b   1.000
_cell.length_c   1.000
_cell.angle_alpha   90.00
_cell.angle_beta   90.00
_cell.angle_gamma   90.00
#
_symmetry.space_group_name_H-M   'P 1'
#
loop_
_entity.id
_entity.type
_entity.pdbx_description
1 polymer ?
#
loop_
_entity_poly.entity_id
_entity_poly.type
_entity_poly.pdbx_seq_one_letter_code
_entity_poly.pdbx_strand_id
1 'polypeptide(L)'
;MGKKKDKKRLEREVETKSPAETQTDLTLLNAACDSHRKKKPKTKPEKETKKADDIPTVTVAIAGSIVDNAQSLELATRLASQIARAATIFRIDEVVVFDNKSSSRNNGAFSNQNNSNENDRGAAFLVRILQYLETPQYLRKALFAKHNSLRYVGMLPPLDAPHHLRKHEWAPYREGVTLEEKPTSSMGTVVDVGLDKNVVVDQALEPGKRVTVAMGTNQNLDYDLPCQVVSSSKPREDTGTYWGYKVRYASNISSVFSDCPYKGGYDHLIGTSEHGIVVNSSQLNLPAFRHLLIAFGGLLGLEKSVEEDNKLKGKTVRDIFNMYLNTCPHQGSRTIRTEEALLISLQYFQEPITRAMQGPVS
;
A
#
# COMPACT_ATOMS: atom_id res chain seq x y z
N MET A 1 12.60 61.92 -13.99
CA MET A 1 13.75 62.84 -13.94
C MET A 1 14.41 62.64 -12.57
N GLY A 2 15.46 61.83 -12.43
CA GLY A 2 16.89 62.19 -12.57
C GLY A 2 17.42 62.69 -11.20
N LYS A 3 18.48 62.18 -10.55
CA LYS A 3 19.73 61.54 -11.01
C LYS A 3 20.35 60.65 -9.90
N LYS A 4 21.13 59.65 -10.34
CA LYS A 4 22.18 58.88 -9.63
C LYS A 4 23.44 59.72 -9.33
N LYS A 5 24.25 59.28 -8.34
CA LYS A 5 25.72 59.00 -8.38
C LYS A 5 26.27 58.94 -6.94
N ASP A 6 26.85 57.84 -6.44
CA ASP A 6 28.16 57.18 -6.68
C ASP A 6 29.38 57.77 -5.90
N LYS A 7 29.89 56.93 -4.97
CA LYS A 7 31.27 56.37 -4.90
C LYS A 7 32.45 57.13 -4.25
N LYS A 8 33.08 56.45 -3.26
CA LYS A 8 34.54 56.23 -2.94
C LYS A 8 34.75 56.26 -1.41
N ARG A 9 35.16 55.21 -0.68
CA ARG A 9 36.34 54.31 -0.68
C ARG A 9 37.69 55.03 -0.51
N LEU A 10 38.40 54.65 0.56
CA LEU A 10 39.84 54.44 0.82
C LEU A 10 40.12 54.85 2.29
N GLU A 11 40.96 54.23 3.11
CA GLU A 11 41.72 52.96 3.14
C GLU A 11 42.55 53.02 4.44
N ARG A 12 42.87 51.87 5.05
CA ARG A 12 44.16 51.60 5.70
C ARG A 12 44.28 50.09 5.93
N GLU A 13 45.05 49.47 5.04
CA GLU A 13 45.67 48.15 5.18
C GLU A 13 46.77 48.21 6.26
N VAL A 14 47.14 47.08 6.88
CA VAL A 14 48.37 46.27 6.64
C VAL A 14 48.46 45.36 7.89
N GLU A 15 48.79 44.06 7.94
CA GLU A 15 49.38 43.09 7.02
C GLU A 15 49.08 41.65 7.52
N THR A 16 49.28 40.71 6.62
CA THR A 16 49.12 39.25 6.69
C THR A 16 50.25 38.51 7.42
N LYS A 17 49.95 37.30 7.94
CA LYS A 17 50.61 36.02 7.58
C LYS A 17 50.11 34.86 8.46
N SER A 18 49.65 33.79 7.81
CA SER A 18 49.72 32.41 8.33
C SER A 18 51.05 31.78 7.90
N PRO A 19 51.49 30.68 8.52
CA PRO A 19 51.22 29.38 7.92
C PRO A 19 50.95 28.24 8.92
N ALA A 20 50.60 27.10 8.33
CA ALA A 20 50.13 25.87 8.92
C ALA A 20 51.22 25.02 9.62
N GLU A 21 50.72 23.89 10.17
CA GLU A 21 51.40 22.65 10.55
C GLU A 21 51.94 22.53 11.99
N THR A 22 51.40 21.56 12.73
CA THR A 22 52.11 20.85 13.79
C THR A 22 51.57 19.41 13.84
N GLN A 23 52.26 18.54 13.11
CA GLN A 23 52.57 17.18 13.53
C GLN A 23 53.50 17.21 14.76
N THR A 24 53.76 16.04 15.35
CA THR A 24 54.58 15.70 16.55
C THR A 24 53.76 15.53 17.83
N ASP A 25 53.95 14.52 18.68
CA ASP A 25 54.90 13.40 18.73
C ASP A 25 54.38 12.41 19.80
N LEU A 26 54.38 11.10 19.53
CA LEU A 26 55.42 10.14 19.94
C LEU A 26 55.51 9.86 21.46
N THR A 27 55.03 8.67 21.84
CA THR A 27 55.68 7.75 22.78
C THR A 27 55.44 6.34 22.22
N LEU A 28 56.38 5.68 21.51
CA LEU A 28 57.55 4.92 21.99
C LEU A 28 57.18 4.02 23.20
N LEU A 29 57.37 2.69 23.24
CA LEU A 29 58.17 1.76 22.45
C LEU A 29 57.66 0.31 22.63
N ASN A 30 57.65 -0.39 21.50
CA ASN A 30 57.87 -1.82 21.23
C ASN A 30 58.18 -2.80 22.38
N ALA A 31 57.53 -3.98 22.32
CA ALA A 31 58.24 -5.25 22.19
C ALA A 31 57.31 -6.32 21.59
N ALA A 32 57.71 -6.86 20.44
CA ALA A 32 57.05 -7.94 19.71
C ALA A 32 57.41 -9.31 20.27
N CYS A 33 56.47 -10.27 20.22
CA CYS A 33 56.80 -11.65 19.84
C CYS A 33 55.57 -12.39 19.31
N ASP A 34 55.81 -13.18 18.28
CA ASP A 34 54.89 -13.96 17.47
C ASP A 34 53.94 -14.90 18.24
N SER A 35 52.72 -15.06 17.71
CA SER A 35 52.13 -16.39 17.53
C SER A 35 50.85 -16.35 16.69
N HIS A 36 50.85 -17.17 15.64
CA HIS A 36 49.70 -17.50 14.81
C HIS A 36 48.43 -17.85 15.62
N ARG A 37 47.34 -17.08 15.45
CA ARG A 37 45.99 -17.53 15.79
C ARG A 37 44.98 -17.08 14.74
N LYS A 38 44.50 -18.05 13.95
CA LYS A 38 43.38 -17.93 13.03
C LYS A 38 42.17 -17.31 13.75
N LYS A 39 41.79 -16.08 13.40
CA LYS A 39 40.51 -15.47 13.82
C LYS A 39 39.40 -16.00 12.91
N LYS A 40 38.48 -16.79 13.48
CA LYS A 40 37.18 -17.12 12.87
C LYS A 40 36.43 -15.83 12.53
N PRO A 41 35.78 -15.71 11.37
CA PRO A 41 34.97 -14.54 11.06
C PRO A 41 33.79 -14.50 12.03
N LYS A 42 33.59 -13.36 12.68
CA LYS A 42 32.41 -13.08 13.49
C LYS A 42 31.19 -13.08 12.57
N THR A 43 30.31 -14.05 12.75
CA THR A 43 28.98 -14.10 12.15
C THR A 43 28.25 -12.81 12.51
N LYS A 44 27.83 -12.06 11.49
CA LYS A 44 26.87 -10.97 11.64
C LYS A 44 25.57 -11.55 12.20
N PRO A 45 24.81 -10.83 13.06
CA PRO A 45 23.53 -11.33 13.51
C PRO A 45 22.60 -11.42 12.30
N GLU A 46 22.16 -12.64 11.98
CA GLU A 46 21.06 -12.84 11.03
C GLU A 46 19.83 -12.15 11.60
N LYS A 47 19.27 -11.19 10.85
CA LYS A 47 17.95 -10.66 11.15
C LYS A 47 16.99 -11.83 11.00
N GLU A 48 16.36 -12.26 12.09
CA GLU A 48 15.23 -13.19 12.04
C GLU A 48 14.17 -12.61 11.09
N THR A 49 14.03 -13.20 9.92
CA THR A 49 12.93 -12.92 8.99
C THR A 49 11.65 -13.44 9.64
N LYS A 50 10.84 -12.52 10.17
CA LYS A 50 9.47 -12.80 10.61
C LYS A 50 8.72 -13.50 9.47
N LYS A 51 8.01 -14.60 9.74
CA LYS A 51 7.22 -15.29 8.70
C LYS A 51 6.10 -14.36 8.22
N ALA A 52 5.57 -14.61 7.02
CA ALA A 52 4.46 -13.86 6.43
C ALA A 52 3.26 -13.66 7.40
N ASP A 53 2.98 -14.68 8.23
CA ASP A 53 1.88 -14.67 9.21
C ASP A 53 2.14 -13.79 10.46
N ASP A 54 3.37 -13.31 10.66
CA ASP A 54 3.77 -12.53 11.85
C ASP A 54 3.67 -11.01 11.65
N ILE A 55 3.44 -10.53 10.43
CA ILE A 55 3.39 -9.09 10.14
C ILE A 55 1.93 -8.61 10.18
N PRO A 56 1.55 -7.73 11.14
CA PRO A 56 0.17 -7.29 11.29
C PRO A 56 -0.35 -6.59 10.03
N THR A 57 -1.52 -6.95 9.53
CA THR A 57 -2.14 -6.31 8.37
C THR A 57 -3.24 -5.35 8.76
N VAL A 58 -3.45 -4.32 7.94
CA VAL A 58 -4.58 -3.38 8.10
C VAL A 58 -5.44 -3.42 6.85
N THR A 59 -6.71 -3.77 7.03
CA THR A 59 -7.74 -3.80 6.00
C THR A 59 -8.71 -2.66 6.21
N VAL A 60 -9.11 -2.00 5.13
CA VAL A 60 -10.20 -1.02 5.14
C VAL A 60 -11.41 -1.58 4.42
N ALA A 61 -12.59 -1.56 5.04
CA ALA A 61 -13.85 -1.88 4.39
C ALA A 61 -14.64 -0.61 4.08
N ILE A 62 -15.13 -0.48 2.85
CA ILE A 62 -15.82 0.72 2.36
C ILE A 62 -17.08 0.33 1.60
N ALA A 63 -18.19 1.01 1.88
CA ALA A 63 -19.42 0.86 1.12
C ALA A 63 -19.21 1.32 -0.34
N GLY A 64 -19.48 0.43 -1.30
CA GLY A 64 -19.36 0.73 -2.73
C GLY A 64 -20.39 1.73 -3.24
N SER A 65 -21.49 1.95 -2.52
CA SER A 65 -22.55 2.91 -2.87
C SER A 65 -22.11 4.38 -2.82
N ILE A 66 -20.95 4.69 -2.23
CA ILE A 66 -20.45 6.06 -2.11
C ILE A 66 -20.19 6.73 -3.46
N VAL A 67 -19.84 5.94 -4.49
CA VAL A 67 -19.62 6.47 -5.85
C VAL A 67 -20.91 6.82 -6.55
N ASP A 68 -22.05 6.26 -6.13
CA ASP A 68 -23.35 6.54 -6.74
C ASP A 68 -23.87 7.94 -6.39
N ASN A 69 -23.32 8.56 -5.33
CA ASN A 69 -23.58 9.95 -4.97
C ASN A 69 -22.80 10.97 -5.81
N ALA A 70 -21.88 10.52 -6.65
CA ALA A 70 -21.13 11.42 -7.53
C ALA A 70 -22.02 11.89 -8.70
N GLN A 71 -21.93 13.17 -9.03
CA GLN A 71 -22.77 13.78 -10.07
C GLN A 71 -22.37 13.42 -11.51
N SER A 72 -21.18 12.82 -11.68
CA SER A 72 -20.68 12.40 -12.99
C SER A 72 -19.69 11.25 -12.85
N LEU A 73 -19.43 10.54 -13.95
CA LEU A 73 -18.42 9.48 -14.00
C LEU A 73 -17.01 10.03 -13.68
N GLU A 74 -16.72 11.26 -14.10
CA GLU A 74 -15.46 11.94 -13.79
C GLU A 74 -15.30 12.16 -12.28
N LEU A 75 -16.34 12.68 -11.61
CA LEU A 75 -16.35 12.88 -10.17
C LEU A 75 -16.27 11.55 -9.41
N ALA A 76 -16.97 10.51 -9.88
CA ALA A 76 -16.90 9.17 -9.31
C ALA A 76 -15.48 8.58 -9.41
N THR A 77 -14.83 8.77 -10.56
CA THR A 77 -13.44 8.33 -10.80
C THR A 77 -12.46 9.06 -9.89
N ARG A 78 -12.69 10.36 -9.65
CA ARG A 78 -11.89 11.16 -8.72
C ARG A 78 -12.07 10.74 -7.25
N LEU A 79 -13.30 10.45 -6.85
CA LEU A 79 -13.61 9.92 -5.51
C LEU A 79 -12.86 8.60 -5.27
N ALA A 80 -12.94 7.65 -6.22
CA ALA A 80 -12.21 6.40 -6.14
C ALA A 80 -10.68 6.61 -6.04
N SER A 81 -10.14 7.64 -6.72
CA SER A 81 -8.73 8.02 -6.60
C SER A 81 -8.37 8.55 -5.20
N GLN A 82 -9.25 9.32 -4.56
CA GLN A 82 -9.01 9.79 -3.19
C GLN A 82 -8.90 8.62 -2.21
N ILE A 83 -9.74 7.59 -2.37
CA ILE A 83 -9.67 6.35 -1.59
C ILE A 83 -8.37 5.60 -1.84
N ALA A 84 -8.01 5.36 -3.11
CA ALA A 84 -6.77 4.68 -3.49
C ALA A 84 -5.53 5.38 -2.92
N ARG A 85 -5.53 6.72 -2.95
CA ARG A 85 -4.45 7.54 -2.38
C ARG A 85 -4.40 7.44 -0.87
N ALA A 86 -5.52 7.57 -0.16
CA ALA A 86 -5.54 7.41 1.30
C ALA A 86 -5.04 6.03 1.71
N ALA A 87 -5.50 4.96 1.05
CA ALA A 87 -5.05 3.60 1.29
C ALA A 87 -3.53 3.44 1.08
N THR A 88 -3.00 4.02 0.00
CA THR A 88 -1.56 3.99 -0.32
C THR A 88 -0.72 4.78 0.70
N ILE A 89 -1.15 6.00 1.06
CA ILE A 89 -0.44 6.88 2.01
C ILE A 89 -0.27 6.19 3.36
N PHE A 90 -1.34 5.56 3.85
CA PHE A 90 -1.36 4.90 5.16
C PHE A 90 -1.01 3.40 5.10
N ARG A 91 -0.48 2.92 3.96
CA ARG A 91 0.03 1.55 3.78
C ARG A 91 -0.99 0.46 4.13
N ILE A 92 -2.23 0.65 3.69
CA ILE A 92 -3.30 -0.33 3.84
C ILE A 92 -3.00 -1.57 2.99
N ASP A 93 -3.20 -2.77 3.54
CA ASP A 93 -2.87 -4.02 2.85
C ASP A 93 -4.02 -4.54 1.97
N GLU A 94 -5.25 -4.23 2.36
CA GLU A 94 -6.45 -4.67 1.64
C GLU A 94 -7.55 -3.60 1.72
N VAL A 95 -8.19 -3.34 0.59
CA VAL A 95 -9.41 -2.54 0.50
C VAL A 95 -10.57 -3.45 0.10
N VAL A 96 -11.53 -3.61 1.00
CA VAL A 96 -12.74 -4.40 0.78
C VAL A 96 -13.86 -3.44 0.39
N VAL A 97 -14.35 -3.56 -0.83
CA VAL A 97 -15.52 -2.81 -1.28
C VAL A 97 -16.76 -3.68 -1.11
N PHE A 98 -17.61 -3.31 -0.16
CA PHE A 98 -18.85 -4.03 0.08
C PHE A 98 -20.05 -3.34 -0.55
N ASP A 99 -20.93 -4.13 -1.13
CA ASP A 99 -22.24 -3.69 -1.64
C ASP A 99 -23.31 -3.87 -0.54
N ASN A 100 -24.57 -3.54 -0.82
CA ASN A 100 -25.70 -3.92 0.04
C ASN A 100 -26.70 -4.78 -0.77
N LYS A 101 -26.20 -5.73 -1.55
CA LYS A 101 -27.07 -6.61 -2.34
C LYS A 101 -27.69 -7.64 -1.41
N SER A 102 -29.01 -7.55 -1.23
CA SER A 102 -29.79 -8.70 -0.77
C SER A 102 -29.55 -9.83 -1.79
N SER A 103 -29.23 -11.01 -1.28
CA SER A 103 -28.72 -12.16 -2.03
C SER A 103 -29.63 -12.61 -3.18
N SER A 104 -29.56 -11.94 -4.34
CA SER A 104 -30.31 -12.27 -5.55
C SER A 104 -29.47 -12.34 -6.84
N ARG A 105 -28.14 -12.22 -6.76
CA ARG A 105 -27.23 -12.58 -7.86
C ARG A 105 -26.05 -13.37 -7.31
N ASN A 106 -26.12 -14.68 -7.50
CA ASN A 106 -25.11 -15.67 -7.14
C ASN A 106 -23.70 -15.28 -7.62
N ASN A 107 -22.72 -15.45 -6.72
CA ASN A 107 -21.37 -15.96 -6.95
C ASN A 107 -20.76 -15.75 -8.35
N GLY A 108 -20.61 -14.50 -8.77
CA GLY A 108 -19.58 -14.13 -9.71
C GLY A 108 -18.40 -13.60 -8.92
N ALA A 109 -17.33 -14.40 -8.76
CA ALA A 109 -16.02 -13.80 -8.55
C ALA A 109 -15.88 -12.69 -9.59
N PHE A 110 -15.55 -11.46 -9.16
CA PHE A 110 -15.37 -10.34 -10.07
C PHE A 110 -14.32 -10.74 -11.11
N SER A 111 -14.77 -11.11 -12.30
CA SER A 111 -13.91 -11.38 -13.43
C SER A 111 -13.63 -10.05 -14.10
N ASN A 112 -12.36 -9.64 -14.14
CA ASN A 112 -11.92 -8.56 -15.01
C ASN A 112 -12.18 -8.86 -16.50
N GLN A 113 -12.68 -10.06 -16.86
CA GLN A 113 -13.08 -10.45 -18.20
C GLN A 113 -14.58 -10.33 -18.51
N ASN A 114 -15.40 -9.74 -17.63
CA ASN A 114 -16.76 -9.39 -18.04
C ASN A 114 -16.69 -8.28 -19.10
N ASN A 115 -16.63 -8.68 -20.37
CA ASN A 115 -16.69 -7.87 -21.59
C ASN A 115 -18.07 -7.22 -21.81
N SER A 116 -18.92 -7.15 -20.79
CA SER A 116 -20.13 -6.35 -20.87
C SER A 116 -19.73 -4.88 -20.82
N ASN A 117 -19.89 -4.17 -21.94
CA ASN A 117 -19.84 -2.71 -22.03
C ASN A 117 -20.94 -2.01 -21.20
N GLU A 118 -21.50 -2.68 -20.18
CA GLU A 118 -22.40 -2.07 -19.23
C GLU A 118 -21.59 -1.11 -18.35
N ASN A 119 -22.16 0.07 -18.11
CA ASN A 119 -21.61 1.00 -17.15
C ASN A 119 -21.71 0.36 -15.77
N ASP A 120 -20.65 -0.31 -15.34
CA ASP A 120 -20.52 -0.73 -13.95
C ASP A 120 -20.75 0.48 -13.04
N ARG A 121 -21.65 0.32 -12.06
CA ARG A 121 -22.00 1.31 -11.04
C ARG A 121 -21.69 0.74 -9.65
N GLY A 122 -21.72 1.61 -8.63
CA GLY A 122 -21.48 1.23 -7.25
C GLY A 122 -20.16 0.50 -7.02
N ALA A 123 -20.24 -0.63 -6.31
CA ALA A 123 -19.07 -1.41 -5.89
C ALA A 123 -18.22 -1.94 -7.06
N ALA A 124 -18.84 -2.37 -8.16
CA ALA A 124 -18.16 -2.91 -9.34
C ALA A 124 -17.18 -1.90 -9.96
N PHE A 125 -17.68 -0.68 -10.11
CA PHE A 125 -16.93 0.47 -10.59
C PHE A 125 -15.74 0.74 -9.68
N LEU A 126 -16.00 0.87 -8.37
CA LEU A 126 -14.98 1.21 -7.39
C LEU A 126 -13.87 0.16 -7.33
N VAL A 127 -14.20 -1.14 -7.30
CA VAL A 127 -13.23 -2.24 -7.34
C VAL A 127 -12.31 -2.12 -8.55
N ARG A 128 -12.88 -1.91 -9.75
CA ARG A 128 -12.06 -1.81 -10.97
C ARG A 128 -11.12 -0.61 -10.94
N ILE A 129 -11.58 0.56 -10.50
CA ILE A 129 -10.71 1.75 -10.40
C ILE A 129 -9.57 1.50 -9.39
N LEU A 130 -9.89 0.96 -8.21
CA LEU A 130 -8.89 0.71 -7.17
C LEU A 130 -7.81 -0.28 -7.64
N GLN A 131 -8.20 -1.36 -8.32
CA GLN A 131 -7.28 -2.35 -8.90
C GLN A 131 -6.42 -1.73 -10.01
N TYR A 132 -7.04 -0.93 -10.90
CA TYR A 132 -6.32 -0.28 -11.99
C TYR A 132 -5.27 0.72 -11.47
N LEU A 133 -5.63 1.50 -10.45
CA LEU A 133 -4.73 2.47 -9.84
C LEU A 133 -3.57 1.81 -9.10
N GLU A 134 -3.84 0.74 -8.34
CA GLU A 134 -2.80 -0.01 -7.63
C GLU A 134 -1.83 -0.72 -8.58
N THR A 135 -2.29 -1.14 -9.76
CA THR A 135 -1.43 -1.80 -10.74
C THR A 135 -0.37 -0.84 -11.30
N PRO A 136 0.93 -1.24 -11.32
CA PRO A 136 2.01 -0.45 -11.94
C PRO A 136 1.72 -0.08 -13.39
N GLN A 137 2.13 1.14 -13.78
CA GLN A 137 1.72 1.75 -15.06
C GLN A 137 2.07 0.90 -16.28
N TYR A 138 3.24 0.24 -16.27
CA TYR A 138 3.73 -0.59 -17.37
C TYR A 138 2.92 -1.87 -17.57
N LEU A 139 2.21 -2.37 -16.54
CA LEU A 139 1.39 -3.59 -16.62
C LEU A 139 -0.06 -3.34 -17.04
N ARG A 140 -0.54 -2.10 -16.92
CA ARG A 140 -1.98 -1.79 -17.07
C ARG A 140 -2.54 -2.18 -18.44
N LYS A 141 -1.76 -1.99 -19.51
CA LYS A 141 -2.20 -2.34 -20.88
C LYS A 141 -2.35 -3.86 -21.08
N ALA A 142 -1.53 -4.65 -20.40
CA ALA A 142 -1.57 -6.11 -20.48
C ALA A 142 -2.69 -6.70 -19.60
N LEU A 143 -2.92 -6.12 -18.42
CA LEU A 143 -3.84 -6.67 -17.42
C LEU A 143 -5.28 -6.15 -17.51
N PHE A 144 -5.51 -4.99 -18.14
CA PHE A 144 -6.83 -4.37 -18.22
C PHE A 144 -7.25 -4.10 -19.66
N ALA A 145 -8.37 -4.71 -20.06
CA ALA A 145 -9.04 -4.36 -21.30
C ALA A 145 -9.57 -2.91 -21.24
N LYS A 146 -9.77 -2.30 -22.42
CA LYS A 146 -10.42 -0.99 -22.52
C LYS A 146 -11.84 -1.10 -21.97
N HIS A 147 -12.16 -0.26 -20.97
CA HIS A 147 -13.46 -0.26 -20.31
C HIS A 147 -13.95 1.18 -20.10
N ASN A 148 -15.26 1.44 -20.23
CA ASN A 148 -15.78 2.80 -20.09
C ASN A 148 -15.57 3.38 -18.68
N SER A 149 -15.64 2.55 -17.64
CA SER A 149 -15.27 2.96 -16.27
C SER A 149 -13.85 3.54 -16.18
N LEU A 150 -12.92 3.08 -17.02
CA LEU A 150 -11.54 3.54 -17.01
C LEU A 150 -11.31 4.79 -17.86
N ARG A 151 -12.36 5.40 -18.44
CA ARG A 151 -12.24 6.53 -19.37
C ARG A 151 -11.49 7.73 -18.80
N TYR A 152 -11.67 8.04 -17.52
CA TYR A 152 -11.12 9.24 -16.88
C TYR A 152 -9.88 8.98 -16.01
N VAL A 153 -9.35 7.74 -15.98
CA VAL A 153 -8.22 7.38 -15.09
C VAL A 153 -6.92 8.11 -15.45
N GLY A 154 -6.77 8.55 -16.70
CA GLY A 154 -5.60 9.30 -17.16
C GLY A 154 -5.48 10.70 -16.56
N MET A 155 -6.54 11.23 -15.96
CA MET A 155 -6.56 12.55 -15.30
C MET A 155 -6.28 12.45 -13.79
N LEU A 156 -6.21 11.24 -13.24
CA LEU A 156 -6.09 11.04 -11.80
C LEU A 156 -4.65 11.28 -11.31
N PRO A 157 -4.49 11.79 -10.08
CA PRO A 157 -3.17 11.88 -9.46
C PRO A 157 -2.53 10.48 -9.34
N PRO A 158 -1.21 10.35 -9.58
CA PRO A 158 -0.53 9.06 -9.45
C PRO A 158 -0.59 8.58 -7.98
N LEU A 159 -0.59 7.26 -7.78
CA LEU A 159 -0.38 6.70 -6.43
C LEU A 159 1.08 6.82 -6.00
N ASP A 160 1.99 6.57 -6.95
CA ASP A 160 3.45 6.62 -6.75
C ASP A 160 3.91 5.74 -5.57
N ALA A 161 3.33 4.54 -5.49
CA ALA A 161 3.69 3.53 -4.50
C ALA A 161 5.07 2.92 -4.82
N PRO A 162 5.77 2.29 -3.85
CA PRO A 162 7.12 1.76 -4.06
C PRO A 162 7.24 0.73 -5.20
N HIS A 163 6.17 0.01 -5.54
CA HIS A 163 6.12 -0.92 -6.67
C HIS A 163 5.78 -0.26 -8.02
N HIS A 164 5.54 1.06 -8.07
CA HIS A 164 5.29 1.84 -9.29
C HIS A 164 6.60 2.37 -9.90
N LEU A 165 7.57 1.47 -10.03
CA LEU A 165 8.92 1.79 -10.47
C LEU A 165 8.94 2.32 -11.91
N ARG A 166 9.87 3.24 -12.17
CA ARG A 166 10.12 3.74 -13.53
C ARG A 166 10.98 2.76 -14.32
N LYS A 167 11.01 2.91 -15.65
CA LYS A 167 11.74 1.99 -16.55
C LYS A 167 13.24 1.90 -16.26
N HIS A 168 13.86 2.97 -15.75
CA HIS A 168 15.30 3.05 -15.48
C HIS A 168 15.66 2.72 -14.02
N GLU A 169 14.68 2.44 -13.15
CA GLU A 169 14.89 2.33 -11.71
C GLU A 169 15.09 0.87 -11.27
N TRP A 170 16.27 0.49 -10.79
CA TRP A 170 16.44 -0.87 -10.28
C TRP A 170 15.85 -1.04 -8.87
N ALA A 171 15.20 -2.18 -8.62
CA ALA A 171 14.74 -2.56 -7.29
C ALA A 171 14.91 -4.07 -7.07
N PRO A 172 15.11 -4.55 -5.82
CA PRO A 172 15.27 -5.99 -5.52
C PRO A 172 14.06 -6.84 -5.90
N TYR A 173 12.87 -6.23 -5.95
CA TYR A 173 11.63 -6.85 -6.37
C TYR A 173 10.95 -5.98 -7.43
N ARG A 174 10.28 -6.61 -8.39
CA ARG A 174 9.45 -5.92 -9.38
C ARG A 174 8.17 -6.71 -9.62
N GLU A 175 7.09 -5.99 -9.91
CA GLU A 175 5.88 -6.61 -10.45
C GLU A 175 6.08 -6.88 -11.95
N GLY A 176 5.52 -7.97 -12.44
CA GLY A 176 5.60 -8.34 -13.86
C GLY A 176 4.33 -9.03 -14.36
N VAL A 177 4.24 -9.18 -15.68
CA VAL A 177 3.20 -9.98 -16.34
C VAL A 177 3.83 -11.05 -17.22
N THR A 178 3.33 -12.28 -17.12
CA THR A 178 3.78 -13.41 -17.96
C THR A 178 3.35 -13.21 -19.41
N LEU A 179 4.25 -13.46 -20.34
CA LEU A 179 4.03 -13.30 -21.78
C LEU A 179 3.78 -14.66 -22.44
N GLU A 180 3.17 -14.64 -23.64
CA GLU A 180 2.98 -15.84 -24.47
C GLU A 180 4.28 -16.31 -25.14
N GLU A 181 5.34 -15.51 -25.06
CA GLU A 181 6.65 -15.79 -25.64
C GLU A 181 7.31 -17.00 -24.96
N LYS A 182 7.76 -17.96 -25.78
CA LYS A 182 8.57 -19.07 -25.30
C LYS A 182 10.02 -18.61 -25.12
N PRO A 183 10.67 -18.92 -23.98
CA PRO A 183 12.08 -18.62 -23.80
C PRO A 183 12.94 -19.33 -24.85
N THR A 184 14.06 -18.71 -25.19
CA THR A 184 15.09 -19.28 -26.08
C THR A 184 15.74 -20.53 -25.49
N SER A 185 15.82 -20.61 -24.16
CA SER A 185 16.15 -21.81 -23.40
C SER A 185 14.87 -22.61 -23.12
N SER A 186 14.92 -23.94 -23.24
CA SER A 186 13.75 -24.83 -23.24
C SER A 186 12.89 -24.86 -21.96
N MET A 187 13.22 -24.10 -20.92
CA MET A 187 12.53 -24.08 -19.64
C MET A 187 12.35 -22.66 -19.11
N GLY A 188 11.13 -22.33 -18.71
CA GLY A 188 10.80 -21.07 -18.03
C GLY A 188 9.63 -20.32 -18.67
N THR A 189 9.35 -19.13 -18.16
CA THR A 189 8.34 -18.20 -18.70
C THR A 189 8.94 -16.81 -18.84
N VAL A 190 8.69 -16.14 -19.96
CA VAL A 190 9.13 -14.76 -20.17
C VAL A 190 8.17 -13.82 -19.44
N VAL A 191 8.70 -12.84 -18.71
CA VAL A 191 7.94 -11.88 -17.90
C VAL A 191 8.37 -10.46 -18.24
N ASP A 192 7.40 -9.61 -18.59
CA ASP A 192 7.60 -8.17 -18.69
C ASP A 192 7.56 -7.57 -17.28
N VAL A 193 8.72 -7.09 -16.82
CA VAL A 193 8.91 -6.42 -15.52
C VAL A 193 9.04 -4.90 -15.65
N GLY A 194 8.72 -4.33 -16.81
CA GLY A 194 8.75 -2.88 -17.05
C GLY A 194 10.16 -2.30 -17.23
N LEU A 195 11.13 -3.11 -17.63
CA LEU A 195 12.50 -2.70 -17.98
C LEU A 195 12.67 -2.67 -19.51
N ASP A 196 13.87 -2.35 -20.00
CA ASP A 196 14.20 -2.46 -21.44
C ASP A 196 14.22 -3.90 -21.95
N LYS A 197 14.53 -4.85 -21.06
CA LYS A 197 14.59 -6.28 -21.36
C LYS A 197 13.63 -7.04 -20.44
N ASN A 198 12.93 -8.01 -21.01
CA ASN A 198 12.14 -8.97 -20.25
C ASN A 198 13.07 -9.91 -19.47
N VAL A 199 12.53 -10.54 -18.43
CA VAL A 199 13.24 -11.55 -17.64
C VAL A 199 12.62 -12.92 -17.85
N VAL A 200 13.43 -13.97 -17.74
CA VAL A 200 12.94 -15.34 -17.73
C VAL A 200 12.81 -15.79 -16.28
N VAL A 201 11.69 -16.40 -15.92
CA VAL A 201 11.51 -17.06 -14.62
C VAL A 201 11.58 -18.57 -14.74
N ASP A 202 12.02 -19.24 -13.68
CA ASP A 202 12.22 -20.69 -13.61
C ASP A 202 10.92 -21.51 -13.62
N GLN A 203 9.78 -20.87 -13.37
CA GLN A 203 8.46 -21.49 -13.30
C GLN A 203 7.75 -21.43 -14.66
N ALA A 204 7.04 -22.52 -15.01
CA ALA A 204 6.14 -22.54 -16.15
C ALA A 204 4.76 -21.99 -15.73
N LEU A 205 4.42 -20.80 -16.21
CA LEU A 205 3.20 -20.08 -15.84
C LEU A 205 2.37 -19.74 -17.08
N GLU A 206 1.05 -19.82 -16.95
CA GLU A 206 0.14 -19.34 -18.00
C GLU A 206 0.38 -17.85 -18.31
N PRO A 207 0.30 -17.44 -19.58
CA PRO A 207 0.39 -16.04 -19.98
C PRO A 207 -0.69 -15.15 -19.34
N GLY A 208 -0.41 -13.85 -19.24
CA GLY A 208 -1.32 -12.84 -18.71
C GLY A 208 -1.46 -12.82 -17.18
N LYS A 209 -0.62 -13.54 -16.45
CA LYS A 209 -0.62 -13.58 -14.99
C LYS A 209 0.31 -12.51 -14.42
N ARG A 210 -0.21 -11.73 -13.47
CA ARG A 210 0.60 -10.79 -12.66
C ARG A 210 1.42 -11.58 -11.63
N VAL A 211 2.71 -11.30 -11.56
CA VAL A 211 3.67 -11.97 -10.65
C VAL A 211 4.59 -10.95 -9.98
N THR A 212 5.11 -11.30 -8.80
CA THR A 212 6.20 -10.56 -8.15
C THR A 212 7.50 -11.31 -8.39
N VAL A 213 8.48 -10.66 -8.99
CA VAL A 213 9.76 -11.24 -9.38
C VAL A 213 10.86 -10.74 -8.45
N ALA A 214 11.65 -11.65 -7.89
CA ALA A 214 12.89 -11.33 -7.19
C ALA A 214 13.99 -11.04 -8.22
N MET A 215 14.34 -9.76 -8.36
CA MET A 215 15.35 -9.27 -9.30
C MET A 215 16.77 -9.38 -8.72
N GLY A 216 16.89 -9.38 -7.39
CA GLY A 216 18.19 -9.39 -6.71
C GLY A 216 18.96 -8.07 -6.87
N THR A 217 20.27 -8.12 -6.60
CA THR A 217 21.14 -6.93 -6.61
C THR A 217 21.89 -6.74 -7.93
N ASN A 218 21.91 -7.75 -8.81
CA ASN A 218 22.64 -7.69 -10.07
C ASN A 218 21.75 -7.06 -11.15
N GLN A 219 22.14 -5.87 -11.61
CA GLN A 219 21.39 -5.13 -12.64
C GLN A 219 21.66 -5.64 -14.07
N ASN A 220 22.63 -6.54 -14.23
CA ASN A 220 22.99 -7.08 -15.53
C ASN A 220 22.02 -8.20 -15.94
N LEU A 221 21.09 -7.85 -16.83
CA LEU A 221 20.09 -8.76 -17.42
C LEU A 221 20.65 -9.61 -18.57
N ASP A 222 21.91 -9.43 -18.97
CA ASP A 222 22.56 -10.27 -20.00
C ASP A 222 23.02 -11.63 -19.44
N TYR A 223 22.90 -11.83 -18.13
CA TYR A 223 23.04 -13.15 -17.53
C TYR A 223 21.77 -13.96 -17.75
N ASP A 224 21.86 -15.08 -18.48
CA ASP A 224 20.78 -16.04 -18.73
C ASP A 224 20.30 -16.79 -17.46
N LEU A 225 20.57 -16.27 -16.27
CA LEU A 225 20.09 -16.87 -15.02
C LEU A 225 18.61 -16.54 -14.84
N PRO A 226 17.74 -17.56 -14.70
CA PRO A 226 16.32 -17.33 -14.47
C PRO A 226 16.11 -16.63 -13.12
N CYS A 227 15.22 -15.66 -13.11
CA CYS A 227 14.73 -15.03 -11.89
C CYS A 227 13.70 -15.94 -11.21
N GLN A 228 13.42 -15.68 -9.93
CA GLN A 228 12.45 -16.44 -9.16
C GLN A 228 11.15 -15.63 -8.98
N VAL A 229 10.00 -16.26 -9.21
CA VAL A 229 8.71 -15.72 -8.77
C VAL A 229 8.55 -15.95 -7.28
N VAL A 230 8.23 -14.89 -6.55
CA VAL A 230 8.05 -14.90 -5.09
C VAL A 230 6.62 -14.48 -4.72
N SER A 231 6.26 -14.68 -3.44
CA SER A 231 5.00 -14.17 -2.89
C SER A 231 4.96 -12.65 -2.98
N SER A 232 3.77 -12.08 -3.25
CA SER A 232 3.58 -10.62 -3.23
C SER A 232 3.76 -9.98 -1.86
N SER A 233 3.76 -10.77 -0.78
CA SER A 233 4.09 -10.32 0.57
C SER A 233 5.60 -10.25 0.83
N LYS A 234 6.42 -10.87 -0.02
CA LYS A 234 7.87 -11.00 0.19
C LYS A 234 8.63 -9.66 0.28
N PRO A 235 8.34 -8.63 -0.54
CA PRO A 235 8.98 -7.31 -0.40
C PRO A 235 8.71 -6.67 0.96
N ARG A 236 7.51 -6.88 1.50
CA ARG A 236 7.14 -6.40 2.82
C ARG A 236 7.85 -7.19 3.93
N GLU A 237 7.94 -8.50 3.79
CA GLU A 237 8.61 -9.39 4.76
C GLU A 237 10.12 -9.11 4.86
N ASP A 238 10.79 -8.94 3.73
CA ASP A 238 12.25 -8.86 3.69
C ASP A 238 12.76 -7.45 3.99
N THR A 239 12.07 -6.41 3.49
CA THR A 239 12.55 -5.02 3.58
C THR A 239 11.59 -4.05 4.25
N GLY A 240 10.40 -4.51 4.66
CA GLY A 240 9.36 -3.61 5.22
C GLY A 240 8.78 -2.65 4.20
N THR A 241 9.01 -2.88 2.90
CA THR A 241 8.55 -2.01 1.82
C THR A 241 7.06 -2.24 1.58
N TYR A 242 6.29 -1.15 1.54
CA TYR A 242 4.88 -1.23 1.17
C TYR A 242 4.74 -1.64 -0.31
N TRP A 243 3.90 -2.62 -0.60
CA TRP A 243 3.81 -3.25 -1.92
C TRP A 243 2.40 -3.16 -2.53
N GLY A 244 1.69 -2.07 -2.22
CA GLY A 244 0.31 -1.86 -2.65
C GLY A 244 -0.72 -2.57 -1.77
N TYR A 245 -1.98 -2.48 -2.18
CA TYR A 245 -3.11 -3.10 -1.50
C TYR A 245 -3.79 -4.13 -2.41
N LYS A 246 -4.38 -5.16 -1.81
CA LYS A 246 -5.31 -6.04 -2.52
C LYS A 246 -6.71 -5.40 -2.51
N VAL A 247 -7.49 -5.64 -3.56
CA VAL A 247 -8.88 -5.16 -3.63
C VAL A 247 -9.81 -6.37 -3.66
N ARG A 248 -10.75 -6.41 -2.72
CA ARG A 248 -11.73 -7.49 -2.61
C ARG A 248 -13.16 -6.94 -2.69
N TYR A 249 -14.00 -7.64 -3.43
CA TYR A 249 -15.45 -7.37 -3.44
C TYR A 249 -16.14 -8.20 -2.35
N ALA A 250 -17.11 -7.59 -1.67
CA ALA A 250 -18.05 -8.27 -0.79
C ALA A 250 -19.50 -7.88 -1.16
N SER A 251 -20.43 -8.83 -1.13
CA SER A 251 -21.81 -8.57 -1.54
C SER A 251 -22.64 -7.78 -0.51
N ASN A 252 -22.23 -7.87 0.76
CA ASN A 252 -22.81 -7.21 1.93
C ASN A 252 -21.76 -7.13 3.05
N ILE A 253 -22.10 -6.44 4.14
CA ILE A 253 -21.19 -6.24 5.27
C ILE A 253 -20.84 -7.56 5.96
N SER A 254 -21.74 -8.55 6.05
CA SER A 254 -21.40 -9.85 6.63
C SER A 254 -20.35 -10.62 5.80
N SER A 255 -20.42 -10.51 4.47
CA SER A 255 -19.41 -11.05 3.55
C SER A 255 -18.04 -10.39 3.67
N VAL A 256 -17.95 -9.17 4.22
CA VAL A 256 -16.65 -8.58 4.56
C VAL A 256 -15.90 -9.49 5.53
N PHE A 257 -16.61 -10.02 6.53
CA PHE A 257 -16.04 -10.86 7.58
C PHE A 257 -15.96 -12.35 7.18
N SER A 258 -17.02 -12.91 6.60
CA SER A 258 -17.05 -14.36 6.29
C SER A 258 -16.08 -14.76 5.18
N ASP A 259 -15.85 -13.85 4.23
CA ASP A 259 -15.02 -14.12 3.04
C ASP A 259 -13.61 -13.52 3.21
N CYS A 260 -13.17 -13.39 4.47
CA CYS A 260 -11.85 -12.91 4.83
C CYS A 260 -10.76 -13.87 4.30
N PRO A 261 -9.72 -13.37 3.61
CA PRO A 261 -8.65 -14.22 3.08
C PRO A 261 -7.65 -14.68 4.15
N TYR A 262 -7.67 -14.07 5.33
CA TYR A 262 -6.72 -14.34 6.40
C TYR A 262 -7.15 -15.52 7.26
N LYS A 263 -6.21 -16.42 7.55
CA LYS A 263 -6.46 -17.58 8.41
C LYS A 263 -6.74 -17.13 9.84
N GLY A 264 -7.97 -17.38 10.30
CA GLY A 264 -8.45 -16.92 11.61
C GLY A 264 -9.20 -15.59 11.57
N GLY A 265 -9.45 -15.04 10.37
CA GLY A 265 -10.23 -13.83 10.18
C GLY A 265 -9.50 -12.56 10.62
N TYR A 266 -10.25 -11.45 10.64
CA TYR A 266 -9.82 -10.23 11.31
C TYR A 266 -10.01 -10.41 12.81
N ASP A 267 -8.93 -10.27 13.59
CA ASP A 267 -8.98 -10.44 15.04
C ASP A 267 -9.41 -9.18 15.78
N HIS A 268 -9.38 -8.01 15.11
CA HIS A 268 -9.95 -6.76 15.62
C HIS A 268 -10.73 -6.00 14.55
N LEU A 269 -11.94 -5.60 14.91
CA LEU A 269 -12.92 -4.93 14.06
C LEU A 269 -13.25 -3.56 14.62
N ILE A 270 -12.96 -2.51 13.86
CA ILE A 270 -13.30 -1.13 14.19
C ILE A 270 -14.31 -0.62 13.17
N GLY A 271 -15.44 -0.08 13.63
CA GLY A 271 -16.35 0.71 12.81
C GLY A 271 -16.20 2.20 13.10
N THR A 272 -16.36 3.04 12.09
CA THR A 272 -16.32 4.50 12.24
C THR A 272 -17.70 5.12 12.03
N SER A 273 -18.12 6.03 12.92
CA SER A 273 -19.37 6.78 12.82
C SER A 273 -19.34 8.02 13.69
N GLU A 274 -20.11 9.06 13.33
CA GLU A 274 -20.30 10.23 14.19
C GLU A 274 -20.99 9.87 15.52
N HIS A 275 -21.74 8.77 15.56
CA HIS A 275 -22.39 8.20 16.74
C HIS A 275 -21.48 7.27 17.57
N GLY A 276 -20.23 7.10 17.15
CA GLY A 276 -19.23 6.33 17.87
C GLY A 276 -18.77 7.00 19.16
N ILE A 277 -18.08 6.23 20.01
CA ILE A 277 -17.45 6.80 21.20
C ILE A 277 -16.29 7.71 20.79
N VAL A 278 -16.09 8.79 21.54
CA VAL A 278 -14.98 9.73 21.34
C VAL A 278 -13.84 9.35 22.28
N VAL A 279 -12.70 9.00 21.69
CA VAL A 279 -11.45 8.73 22.41
C VAL A 279 -10.35 9.48 21.69
N ASN A 280 -9.39 10.09 22.39
CA ASN A 280 -8.25 10.72 21.72
C ASN A 280 -7.32 9.65 21.14
N SER A 281 -6.70 9.93 19.99
CA SER A 281 -5.75 9.00 19.35
C SER A 281 -4.62 8.56 20.31
N SER A 282 -4.09 9.48 21.11
CA SER A 282 -3.07 9.19 22.13
C SER A 282 -3.55 8.27 23.25
N GLN A 283 -4.85 8.22 23.51
CA GLN A 283 -5.48 7.43 24.58
C GLN A 283 -6.09 6.13 24.07
N LEU A 284 -6.26 5.99 22.76
CA LEU A 284 -6.83 4.80 22.16
C LEU A 284 -5.86 3.63 22.30
N ASN A 285 -6.20 2.69 23.17
CA ASN A 285 -5.44 1.46 23.33
C ASN A 285 -5.96 0.39 22.34
N LEU A 286 -5.18 0.13 21.29
CA LEU A 286 -5.43 -1.00 20.41
C LEU A 286 -4.64 -2.21 20.94
N PRO A 287 -5.30 -3.35 21.21
CA PRO A 287 -4.60 -4.59 21.55
C PRO A 287 -3.70 -5.03 20.39
N ALA A 288 -2.71 -5.88 20.69
CA ALA A 288 -1.92 -6.53 19.66
C ALA A 288 -2.84 -7.32 18.71
N PHE A 289 -2.61 -7.17 17.41
CA PHE A 289 -3.45 -7.75 16.36
C PHE A 289 -2.61 -8.36 15.25
N ARG A 290 -3.17 -9.35 14.56
CA ARG A 290 -2.63 -9.89 13.31
C ARG A 290 -3.31 -9.26 12.10
N HIS A 291 -4.62 -9.06 12.15
CA HIS A 291 -5.40 -8.55 11.03
C HIS A 291 -6.48 -7.58 11.53
N LEU A 292 -6.19 -6.28 11.46
CA LEU A 292 -7.11 -5.22 11.84
C LEU A 292 -8.02 -4.86 10.66
N LEU A 293 -9.33 -4.77 10.90
CA LEU A 293 -10.29 -4.21 9.95
C LEU A 293 -10.83 -2.86 10.46
N ILE A 294 -10.82 -1.85 9.60
CA ILE A 294 -11.46 -0.55 9.84
C ILE A 294 -12.56 -0.35 8.78
N ALA A 295 -13.82 -0.32 9.22
CA ALA A 295 -14.98 -0.22 8.36
C ALA A 295 -15.55 1.19 8.32
N PHE A 296 -15.94 1.61 7.11
CA PHE A 296 -16.54 2.90 6.80
C PHE A 296 -17.87 2.70 6.08
N GLY A 297 -18.89 3.39 6.58
CA GLY A 297 -20.24 3.38 6.02
C GLY A 297 -20.36 4.20 4.74
N GLY A 298 -21.51 4.03 4.08
CA GLY A 298 -21.93 4.91 3.00
C GLY A 298 -22.59 6.19 3.53
N LEU A 299 -23.46 6.80 2.71
CA LEU A 299 -24.18 8.01 3.08
C LEU A 299 -25.03 7.88 4.36
N LEU A 300 -25.56 6.67 4.61
CA LEU A 300 -26.43 6.37 5.75
C LEU A 300 -25.70 5.64 6.89
N GLY A 301 -24.36 5.67 6.90
CA GLY A 301 -23.55 5.03 7.93
C GLY A 301 -23.43 3.50 7.79
N LEU A 302 -22.76 2.87 8.75
CA LEU A 302 -22.63 1.41 8.83
C LEU A 302 -23.90 0.77 9.39
N GLU A 303 -24.67 1.53 10.16
CA GLU A 303 -25.95 1.16 10.75
C GLU A 303 -26.91 0.67 9.66
N LYS A 304 -26.99 1.40 8.54
CA LYS A 304 -27.83 1.01 7.40
C LYS A 304 -27.35 -0.29 6.76
N SER A 305 -26.05 -0.45 6.56
CA SER A 305 -25.49 -1.68 5.98
C SER A 305 -25.71 -2.90 6.86
N VAL A 306 -25.71 -2.74 8.18
CA VAL A 306 -26.04 -3.81 9.12
C VAL A 306 -27.54 -4.13 9.09
N GLU A 307 -28.40 -3.11 9.05
CA GLU A 307 -29.86 -3.28 8.98
C GLU A 307 -30.30 -4.02 7.70
N GLU A 308 -29.68 -3.72 6.56
CA GLU A 308 -30.00 -4.33 5.27
C GLU A 308 -29.45 -5.75 5.10
N ASP A 309 -28.50 -6.17 5.94
CA ASP A 309 -27.90 -7.50 5.87
C ASP A 309 -28.77 -8.54 6.59
N ASN A 310 -29.36 -9.45 5.80
CA ASN A 310 -30.22 -10.52 6.31
C ASN A 310 -29.53 -11.42 7.35
N LYS A 311 -28.20 -11.61 7.29
CA LYS A 311 -27.45 -12.44 8.26
C LYS A 311 -27.22 -11.72 9.58
N LEU A 312 -27.42 -10.40 9.62
CA LEU A 312 -27.20 -9.56 10.80
C LEU A 312 -28.51 -8.97 11.35
N LYS A 313 -29.67 -9.50 10.92
CA LYS A 313 -30.98 -9.10 11.43
C LYS A 313 -31.03 -9.13 12.96
N GLY A 314 -31.49 -8.04 13.54
CA GLY A 314 -31.62 -7.87 14.99
C GLY A 314 -30.31 -7.56 15.72
N LYS A 315 -29.17 -7.46 15.01
CA LYS A 315 -27.90 -6.99 15.57
C LYS A 315 -27.73 -5.50 15.37
N THR A 316 -27.01 -4.87 16.29
CA THR A 316 -26.53 -3.49 16.16
C THR A 316 -25.07 -3.48 15.72
N VAL A 317 -24.58 -2.33 15.26
CA VAL A 317 -23.15 -2.14 14.93
C VAL A 317 -22.24 -2.47 16.12
N ARG A 318 -22.70 -2.26 17.35
CA ARG A 318 -21.93 -2.56 18.57
C ARG A 318 -21.81 -4.05 18.88
N ASP A 319 -22.70 -4.87 18.32
CA ASP A 319 -22.63 -6.33 18.44
C ASP A 319 -21.66 -6.96 17.41
N ILE A 320 -21.22 -6.16 16.42
CA ILE A 320 -20.39 -6.60 15.29
C ILE A 320 -18.96 -6.11 15.45
N PHE A 321 -18.77 -4.83 15.76
CA PHE A 321 -17.45 -4.22 15.88
C PHE A 321 -16.95 -4.25 17.33
N ASN A 322 -15.68 -4.60 17.52
CA ASN A 322 -15.02 -4.53 18.83
C ASN A 322 -14.95 -3.09 19.34
N MET A 323 -14.78 -2.12 18.43
CA MET A 323 -14.79 -0.69 18.73
C MET A 323 -15.64 0.05 17.69
N TYR A 324 -16.40 1.04 18.14
CA TYR A 324 -17.20 1.88 17.26
C TYR A 324 -16.92 3.35 17.59
N LEU A 325 -16.14 4.03 16.74
CA LEU A 325 -15.42 5.26 17.09
C LEU A 325 -15.86 6.46 16.25
N ASN A 326 -15.93 7.62 16.89
CA ASN A 326 -15.94 8.91 16.22
C ASN A 326 -14.51 9.47 16.20
N THR A 327 -13.92 9.52 15.00
CA THR A 327 -12.53 9.95 14.77
C THR A 327 -12.38 11.46 14.51
N CYS A 328 -13.49 12.19 14.40
CA CYS A 328 -13.51 13.63 14.15
C CYS A 328 -14.59 14.31 15.01
N PRO A 329 -14.41 14.35 16.34
CA PRO A 329 -15.35 15.05 17.22
C PRO A 329 -15.38 16.54 16.90
N HIS A 330 -16.53 17.18 17.16
CA HIS A 330 -16.74 18.61 16.89
C HIS A 330 -16.57 19.00 15.41
N GLN A 331 -16.90 18.09 14.48
CA GLN A 331 -16.93 18.39 13.05
C GLN A 331 -17.78 19.64 12.76
N GLY A 332 -17.23 20.56 11.96
CA GLY A 332 -17.94 21.78 11.56
C GLY A 332 -18.93 21.59 10.41
N SER A 333 -18.82 20.46 9.69
CA SER A 333 -19.79 20.03 8.68
C SER A 333 -20.81 19.10 9.32
N ARG A 334 -22.07 19.16 8.85
CA ARG A 334 -23.10 18.21 9.29
C ARG A 334 -22.75 16.77 8.91
N THR A 335 -22.07 16.59 7.78
CA THR A 335 -21.65 15.27 7.29
C THR A 335 -20.20 15.33 6.82
N ILE A 336 -19.45 14.27 7.11
CA ILE A 336 -18.14 14.01 6.54
C ILE A 336 -18.32 12.92 5.49
N ARG A 337 -17.88 13.15 4.25
CA ARG A 337 -18.00 12.15 3.19
C ARG A 337 -17.02 11.00 3.42
N THR A 338 -17.35 9.80 2.95
CA THR A 338 -16.56 8.58 3.25
C THR A 338 -15.10 8.71 2.83
N GLU A 339 -14.79 9.33 1.68
CA GLU A 339 -13.41 9.55 1.23
C GLU A 339 -12.63 10.56 2.09
N GLU A 340 -13.32 11.50 2.76
CA GLU A 340 -12.74 12.44 3.72
C GLU A 340 -12.53 11.74 5.07
N ALA A 341 -13.57 11.03 5.54
CA ALA A 341 -13.56 10.27 6.78
C ALA A 341 -12.46 9.21 6.78
N LEU A 342 -12.20 8.57 5.63
CA LEU A 342 -11.11 7.63 5.46
C LEU A 342 -9.76 8.28 5.77
N LEU A 343 -9.46 9.42 5.15
CA LEU A 343 -8.18 10.11 5.34
C LEU A 343 -8.01 10.59 6.79
N ILE A 344 -9.06 11.19 7.38
CA ILE A 344 -9.06 11.66 8.77
C ILE A 344 -8.84 10.49 9.74
N SER A 345 -9.59 9.41 9.55
CA SER A 345 -9.56 8.26 10.44
C SER A 345 -8.24 7.51 10.35
N LEU A 346 -7.68 7.31 9.16
CA LEU A 346 -6.39 6.65 9.03
C LEU A 346 -5.25 7.47 9.65
N GLN A 347 -5.31 8.80 9.56
CA GLN A 347 -4.39 9.67 10.32
C GLN A 347 -4.57 9.51 11.83
N TYR A 348 -5.83 9.48 12.30
CA TYR A 348 -6.17 9.26 13.70
C TYR A 348 -5.66 7.90 14.21
N PHE A 349 -5.72 6.84 13.40
CA PHE A 349 -5.28 5.49 13.80
C PHE A 349 -3.76 5.27 13.68
N GLN A 350 -3.02 6.17 13.05
CA GLN A 350 -1.59 5.99 12.80
C GLN A 350 -0.79 5.73 14.10
N GLU A 351 -1.00 6.54 15.13
CA GLU A 351 -0.31 6.39 16.41
C GLU A 351 -0.76 5.12 17.17
N PRO A 352 -2.07 4.85 17.36
CA PRO A 352 -2.55 3.59 17.95
C PRO A 352 -2.05 2.33 17.27
N ILE A 353 -2.08 2.28 15.94
CA ILE A 353 -1.62 1.12 15.15
C ILE A 353 -0.11 0.94 15.34
N THR A 354 0.65 2.02 15.28
CA THR A 354 2.10 1.97 15.48
C THR A 354 2.46 1.42 16.87
N ARG A 355 1.76 1.86 17.92
CA ARG A 355 1.93 1.32 19.28
C ARG A 355 1.60 -0.17 19.35
N ALA A 356 0.48 -0.60 18.76
CA ALA A 356 0.09 -2.00 18.76
C ALA A 356 1.09 -2.91 17.99
N MET A 357 1.70 -2.40 16.92
CA MET A 357 2.68 -3.14 16.12
C MET A 357 4.07 -3.25 16.76
N GLN A 358 4.44 -2.31 17.65
CA GLN A 358 5.74 -2.31 18.33
C GLN A 358 5.78 -3.25 19.55
N GLY A 359 4.63 -3.77 19.99
CA GLY A 359 4.52 -4.54 21.23
C GLY A 359 4.63 -3.65 22.47
N PRO A 360 4.34 -4.17 23.68
CA PRO A 360 4.51 -3.40 24.89
C PRO A 360 5.99 -3.03 25.05
N VAL A 361 6.27 -1.72 25.13
CA VAL A 361 7.57 -1.22 25.58
C VAL A 361 7.78 -1.76 26.99
N SER A 362 8.71 -2.70 27.11
CA SER A 362 9.03 -3.39 28.37
C SER A 362 9.71 -2.45 29.36
#